data_AF-A0A178X1S8-F1
#
_entry.id   AF-A0A178X1S8-F1
#
_cell.length_a   1.000
_cell.length_b   1.000
_cell.length_c   1.000
_cell.angle_alpha   90.00
_cell.angle_beta   90.00
_cell.angle_gamma   90.00
#
_symmetry.space_group_name_H-M   'P 1'
#
loop_
_entity.id
_entity.type
_entity.pdbx_description
1 polymer ?
#
loop_
_entity_poly.entity_id
_entity_poly.type
_entity_poly.pdbx_seq_one_letter_code
_entity_poly.pdbx_strand_id
1 'polypeptide(L)'
;MQMNGLAELITIARYQHLWSERTCVVCVFHNNDLNQVTWELRAMGGAPKFEESQSLPDVDYAGFARSVGLDGVNVDDPGDLASAWRTAFAADRPTVLDVRCDAEVPPIPPHATFEQMKSVTESVLKGDPEAFHLMFQGAKTKLQEFLPGRSR
;
A
#
# COMPACT_ATOMS: atom_id res chain seq x y z
N MET A 1 5.51 2.68 -5.07
CA MET A 1 5.58 3.50 -6.31
C MET A 1 7.01 3.72 -6.78
N GLN A 2 7.99 3.95 -5.89
CA GLN A 2 9.38 4.25 -6.25
C GLN A 2 10.02 3.25 -7.24
N MET A 3 9.89 1.94 -7.00
CA MET A 3 10.41 0.92 -7.93
C MET A 3 9.66 0.82 -9.26
N ASN A 4 8.37 1.18 -9.26
CA ASN A 4 7.50 1.03 -10.43
C ASN A 4 7.48 2.28 -11.33
N GLY A 5 8.34 3.26 -11.06
CA GLY A 5 8.53 4.43 -11.90
C GLY A 5 7.72 5.66 -11.45
N LEU A 6 8.10 6.26 -10.31
CA LEU A 6 7.57 7.56 -9.87
C LEU A 6 7.58 8.62 -10.98
N ALA A 7 8.64 8.62 -11.79
CA ALA A 7 8.81 9.55 -12.91
C ALA A 7 7.74 9.41 -14.01
N GLU A 8 6.99 8.30 -14.08
CA GLU A 8 5.93 8.14 -15.08
C GLU A 8 4.74 9.08 -14.85
N LEU A 9 4.61 9.68 -13.67
CA LEU A 9 3.66 10.78 -13.47
C LEU A 9 3.98 11.98 -14.37
N ILE A 10 5.25 12.20 -14.73
CA ILE A 10 5.66 13.22 -15.71
C ILE A 10 5.15 12.86 -17.10
N THR A 11 5.19 11.58 -17.47
CA THR A 11 4.65 11.07 -18.73
C THR A 11 3.14 11.32 -18.80
N ILE A 12 2.41 11.01 -17.73
CA ILE A 12 0.97 11.29 -17.62
C ILE A 12 0.72 12.80 -17.76
N ALA A 13 1.45 13.62 -17.01
CA ALA A 13 1.30 15.09 -17.05
C ALA A 13 1.55 15.65 -18.46
N ARG A 14 2.54 15.11 -19.18
CA ARG A 14 2.86 15.52 -20.55
C ARG A 14 1.75 15.17 -21.54
N TYR A 15 1.16 13.98 -21.44
CA TYR A 15 0.30 13.44 -22.51
C TYR A 15 -1.20 13.40 -22.20
N GLN A 16 -1.64 13.70 -20.97
CA GLN A 16 -3.06 13.71 -20.59
C GLN A 16 -3.96 14.55 -21.50
N HIS A 17 -3.42 15.59 -22.16
CA HIS A 17 -4.16 16.44 -23.07
C HIS A 17 -4.59 15.74 -24.36
N LEU A 18 -3.96 14.62 -24.72
CA LEU A 18 -4.29 13.80 -25.88
C LEU A 18 -5.43 12.82 -25.60
N TRP A 19 -5.82 12.64 -24.34
CA TRP A 19 -6.85 11.69 -23.96
C TRP A 19 -8.23 12.29 -24.15
N SER A 20 -9.17 11.49 -24.66
CA SER A 20 -10.58 11.87 -24.80
C SER A 20 -11.28 12.07 -23.45
N GLU A 21 -10.77 11.41 -22.43
CA GLU A 21 -11.25 11.44 -21.05
C GLU A 21 -10.02 11.46 -20.14
N ARG A 22 -10.01 12.34 -19.12
CA ARG A 22 -8.82 12.63 -18.31
C ARG A 22 -8.88 12.05 -16.90
N THR A 23 -9.94 11.30 -16.58
CA THR A 23 -10.10 10.59 -15.31
C THR A 23 -9.12 9.42 -15.28
N CYS A 24 -8.01 9.60 -14.58
CA CYS A 24 -7.03 8.56 -14.30
C CYS A 24 -6.61 8.70 -12.85
N VAL A 25 -6.88 7.67 -12.04
CA VAL A 25 -6.55 7.68 -10.61
C VAL A 25 -5.42 6.69 -10.35
N VAL A 26 -4.30 7.18 -9.83
CA VAL A 26 -3.18 6.35 -9.39
C VAL A 26 -3.23 6.27 -7.87
N CYS A 27 -3.64 5.12 -7.33
CA CYS A 27 -3.63 4.87 -5.90
C CYS A 27 -2.30 4.23 -5.49
N VAL A 28 -1.55 4.92 -4.63
CA VAL A 28 -0.32 4.42 -4.03
C VAL A 28 -0.65 3.90 -2.63
N PHE A 29 -0.42 2.61 -2.40
CA PHE A 29 -0.35 2.07 -1.05
C PHE A 29 1.03 2.36 -0.47
N HIS A 30 1.09 3.39 0.35
CA HIS A 30 2.31 3.98 0.87
C HIS A 30 2.62 3.41 2.25
N ASN A 31 3.50 2.41 2.27
CA ASN A 31 3.91 1.70 3.48
C ASN A 31 5.42 1.75 3.74
N ASN A 32 6.19 2.50 2.93
CA ASN A 32 7.65 2.64 3.03
C ASN A 32 8.43 1.31 3.06
N ASP A 33 7.85 0.26 2.47
CA ASP A 33 8.44 -1.07 2.45
C ASP A 33 8.32 -1.71 1.06
N LEU A 34 9.31 -2.50 0.66
CA LEU A 34 9.19 -3.42 -0.47
C LEU A 34 8.35 -4.64 -0.08
N ASN A 35 7.11 -4.36 0.27
CA ASN A 35 6.21 -5.25 0.99
C ASN A 35 6.12 -6.65 0.38
N GLN A 36 5.95 -6.73 -0.94
CA GLN A 36 5.87 -8.03 -1.61
C GLN A 36 7.18 -8.83 -1.50
N VAL A 37 8.34 -8.18 -1.58
CA VAL A 37 9.66 -8.84 -1.45
C VAL A 37 9.90 -9.25 0.00
N THR A 38 9.57 -8.37 0.95
CA THR A 38 9.62 -8.66 2.39
C THR A 38 8.81 -9.90 2.71
N TRP A 39 7.57 -9.97 2.21
CA TRP A 39 6.67 -11.09 2.43
C TRP A 39 7.06 -12.36 1.68
N GLU A 40 7.60 -12.27 0.47
CA GLU A 40 8.13 -13.42 -0.26
C GLU A 40 9.30 -14.07 0.49
N LEU A 41 10.26 -13.28 0.98
CA LEU A 41 11.41 -13.79 1.73
C LEU A 41 11.01 -14.34 3.10
N ARG A 42 10.04 -13.71 3.78
CA ARG A 42 9.48 -14.22 5.04
C ARG A 42 8.70 -15.53 4.83
N ALA A 43 7.73 -15.53 3.92
CA ALA A 43 6.79 -16.64 3.75
C ALA A 43 7.35 -17.82 2.95
N MET A 44 8.30 -17.60 2.03
CA MET A 44 8.89 -18.68 1.22
C MET A 44 10.33 -19.01 1.64
N GLY A 45 11.10 -17.99 2.05
CA GLY A 45 12.49 -18.17 2.47
C GLY A 45 12.67 -18.44 3.97
N GLY A 46 11.65 -18.18 4.80
CA GLY A 46 11.75 -18.24 6.25
C GLY A 46 12.83 -17.31 6.81
N ALA A 47 13.16 -16.26 6.05
CA ALA A 47 14.20 -15.29 6.37
C ALA A 47 13.54 -14.02 6.93
N PRO A 48 14.15 -13.39 7.94
CA PRO A 48 13.67 -12.10 8.44
C PRO A 48 13.82 -11.01 7.36
N LYS A 49 13.15 -9.88 7.59
CA LYS A 49 13.28 -8.68 6.76
C LYS A 49 14.75 -8.23 6.69
N PHE A 50 15.21 -7.85 5.49
CA PHE A 50 16.52 -7.24 5.25
C PHE A 50 16.34 -5.73 5.07
N GLU A 51 16.45 -4.99 6.16
CA GLU A 51 16.11 -3.57 6.24
C GLU A 51 16.84 -2.71 5.20
N GLU A 52 18.11 -3.00 4.94
CA GLU A 52 18.97 -2.23 4.03
C GLU A 52 18.48 -2.23 2.58
N SER A 53 17.70 -3.24 2.16
CA SER A 53 17.11 -3.28 0.83
C SER A 53 15.60 -3.03 0.80
N GLN A 54 14.90 -3.34 1.91
CA GLN A 54 13.44 -3.36 1.94
C GLN A 54 12.82 -2.09 2.51
N SER A 55 13.54 -1.34 3.35
CA SER A 55 13.11 -0.03 3.80
C SER A 55 13.24 1.00 2.69
N LEU A 56 12.13 1.66 2.34
CA LEU A 56 12.12 2.75 1.37
C LEU A 56 12.12 4.11 2.06
N PRO A 57 12.77 5.12 1.47
CA PRO A 57 12.68 6.49 1.97
C PRO A 57 11.25 7.02 1.82
N ASP A 58 10.83 7.86 2.77
CA ASP A 58 9.53 8.52 2.70
C ASP A 58 9.51 9.55 1.57
N VAL A 59 8.46 9.50 0.74
CA VAL A 59 8.28 10.41 -0.41
C VAL A 59 6.82 10.85 -0.46
N ASP A 60 6.57 12.16 -0.47
CA ASP A 60 5.22 12.71 -0.69
C ASP A 60 4.82 12.54 -2.17
N TYR A 61 4.14 11.43 -2.49
CA TYR A 61 3.77 11.10 -3.87
C TYR A 61 2.69 12.04 -4.41
N ALA A 62 1.72 12.40 -3.56
CA ALA A 62 0.69 13.36 -3.91
C ALA A 62 1.29 14.76 -4.09
N GLY A 63 2.27 15.15 -3.28
CA GLY A 63 3.05 16.38 -3.45
C GLY A 63 3.82 16.41 -4.76
N PHE A 64 4.49 15.31 -5.12
CA PHE A 64 5.16 15.19 -6.41
C PHE A 64 4.16 15.33 -7.57
N ALA A 65 3.02 14.65 -7.52
CA ALA A 65 1.96 14.77 -8.52
C ALA A 65 1.50 16.23 -8.72
N ARG A 66 1.23 16.93 -7.62
CA ARG A 66 0.87 18.37 -7.63
C ARG A 66 1.97 19.22 -8.26
N SER A 67 3.24 18.92 -7.99
CA SER A 67 4.37 19.70 -8.53
C SER A 67 4.52 19.58 -10.05
N VAL A 68 4.03 18.50 -10.66
CA VAL A 68 4.08 18.26 -12.11
C VAL A 68 2.74 18.57 -12.82
N GLY A 69 1.78 19.17 -12.12
CA GLY A 69 0.50 19.63 -12.70
C GLY A 69 -0.61 18.59 -12.71
N LEU A 70 -0.48 17.51 -11.94
CA LEU A 70 -1.55 16.56 -11.65
C LEU A 70 -2.25 16.93 -10.34
N ASP A 71 -3.39 16.31 -10.06
CA ASP A 71 -4.00 16.40 -8.73
C ASP A 71 -3.38 15.36 -7.79
N GLY A 72 -3.44 15.63 -6.48
CA GLY A 72 -2.85 14.76 -5.47
C GLY A 72 -3.53 14.91 -4.12
N VAL A 73 -3.89 13.80 -3.49
CA VAL A 73 -4.51 13.73 -2.16
C VAL A 73 -3.70 12.78 -1.27
N ASN A 74 -3.26 13.28 -0.12
CA ASN A 74 -2.67 12.46 0.94
C ASN A 74 -3.81 11.93 1.84
N VAL A 75 -3.78 10.64 2.15
CA VAL A 75 -4.78 9.97 2.99
C VAL A 75 -4.07 9.26 4.13
N ASP A 76 -4.10 9.87 5.30
CA ASP A 76 -3.47 9.35 6.52
C ASP A 76 -4.49 8.66 7.45
N ASP A 77 -5.79 8.98 7.33
CA ASP A 77 -6.88 8.36 8.08
C ASP A 77 -7.76 7.47 7.17
N PRO A 78 -8.06 6.22 7.55
CA PRO A 78 -8.97 5.34 6.80
C PRO A 78 -10.38 5.93 6.57
N GLY A 79 -10.87 6.78 7.47
CA GLY A 79 -12.15 7.48 7.36
C GLY A 79 -12.23 8.44 6.17
N ASP A 80 -11.08 8.93 5.69
CA ASP A 80 -11.00 9.88 4.59
C ASP A 80 -10.97 9.20 3.20
N LEU A 81 -10.83 7.87 3.15
CA LEU A 81 -10.76 7.10 1.90
C LEU A 81 -11.96 7.37 0.98
N ALA A 82 -13.17 7.35 1.53
CA ALA A 82 -14.39 7.54 0.75
C ALA A 82 -14.43 8.94 0.10
N SER A 83 -14.05 9.98 0.85
CA SER A 83 -13.94 11.34 0.32
C SER A 83 -12.82 11.48 -0.70
N ALA A 84 -11.65 10.85 -0.46
CA ALA A 84 -10.51 10.91 -1.35
C ALA A 84 -10.84 10.30 -2.72
N TRP A 85 -11.49 9.14 -2.74
CA TRP A 85 -11.97 8.51 -3.97
C TRP A 85 -13.00 9.36 -4.72
N ARG A 86 -13.97 9.93 -4.00
CA ARG A 86 -14.94 10.86 -4.60
C ARG A 86 -14.27 12.07 -5.24
N THR A 87 -13.29 12.66 -4.58
CA THR A 87 -12.52 13.80 -5.11
C THR A 87 -11.77 13.40 -6.37
N ALA A 88 -11.05 12.27 -6.33
CA ALA A 88 -10.26 11.80 -7.48
C ALA A 88 -11.11 11.45 -8.72
N PHE A 89 -12.28 10.85 -8.53
CA PHE A 89 -13.20 10.55 -9.64
C PHE A 89 -13.97 11.78 -10.16
N ALA A 90 -14.05 12.85 -9.38
CA ALA A 90 -14.68 14.11 -9.80
C ALA A 90 -13.67 15.12 -10.41
N ALA A 91 -12.38 14.80 -10.38
CA ALA A 91 -11.32 15.68 -10.87
C ALA A 91 -11.35 15.81 -12.41
N ASP A 92 -10.88 16.95 -12.91
CA ASP A 92 -10.79 17.24 -14.35
C ASP A 92 -9.45 16.80 -14.98
N ARG A 93 -8.60 16.16 -14.17
CA ARG A 93 -7.25 15.73 -14.52
C ARG A 93 -6.84 14.48 -13.73
N PRO A 94 -5.77 13.78 -14.15
CA PRO A 94 -5.28 12.63 -13.43
C PRO A 94 -4.92 12.99 -11.98
N THR A 95 -5.29 12.10 -11.06
CA THR A 95 -5.16 12.30 -9.61
C THR A 95 -4.35 11.19 -8.99
N VAL A 96 -3.41 11.53 -8.12
CA VAL A 96 -2.69 10.57 -7.28
C VAL A 96 -3.31 10.53 -5.89
N LEU A 97 -3.72 9.35 -5.44
CA LEU A 97 -4.07 9.09 -4.05
C LEU A 97 -2.85 8.48 -3.35
N ASP A 98 -2.29 9.20 -2.39
CA ASP A 98 -1.18 8.73 -1.57
C ASP A 98 -1.74 8.24 -0.23
N VAL A 99 -2.00 6.93 -0.13
CA VAL A 99 -2.71 6.32 0.99
C VAL A 99 -1.71 5.66 1.92
N ARG A 100 -1.60 6.15 3.16
CA ARG A 100 -0.78 5.50 4.18
C ARG A 100 -1.34 4.13 4.52
N CYS A 101 -0.46 3.13 4.47
CA CYS A 101 -0.79 1.75 4.74
C CYS A 101 0.23 1.16 5.69
N ASP A 102 -0.21 0.19 6.47
CA ASP A 102 0.64 -0.57 7.36
C ASP A 102 1.45 -1.60 6.55
N ALA A 103 2.79 -1.59 6.70
CA ALA A 103 3.70 -2.52 6.03
C ALA A 103 3.57 -3.95 6.57
N GLU A 104 2.99 -4.13 7.74
CA GLU A 104 2.89 -5.44 8.37
C GLU A 104 1.60 -6.16 8.04
N VAL A 105 0.69 -5.53 7.30
CA VAL A 105 -0.45 -6.26 6.77
C VAL A 105 0.05 -7.18 5.65
N PRO A 106 -0.05 -8.51 5.82
CA PRO A 106 0.49 -9.43 4.82
C PRO A 106 -0.40 -9.43 3.57
N PRO A 107 0.19 -9.45 2.37
CA PRO A 107 -0.54 -9.64 1.12
C PRO A 107 -0.90 -11.12 0.98
N ILE A 108 -1.69 -11.67 1.92
CA ILE A 108 -2.16 -13.05 1.84
C ILE A 108 -3.42 -13.06 0.98
N PRO A 109 -3.51 -13.95 -0.02
CA PRO A 109 -4.79 -14.28 -0.63
C PRO A 109 -5.79 -14.68 0.47
N PRO A 110 -7.10 -14.45 0.31
CA PRO A 110 -8.12 -14.81 1.31
C PRO A 110 -8.15 -16.32 1.67
N HIS A 111 -7.39 -17.14 0.95
CA HIS A 111 -7.15 -18.56 1.23
C HIS A 111 -5.64 -18.80 1.43
N ALA A 112 -5.17 -18.65 2.66
CA ALA A 112 -3.81 -19.02 3.05
C ALA A 112 -3.67 -20.55 3.09
N THR A 113 -2.63 -21.11 2.49
CA THR A 113 -2.33 -22.54 2.63
C THR A 113 -1.63 -22.81 3.97
N PHE A 114 -1.77 -24.03 4.49
CA PHE A 114 -1.20 -24.43 5.79
C PHE A 114 0.34 -24.27 5.86
N GLU A 115 1.03 -24.43 4.72
CA GLU A 115 2.48 -24.21 4.62
C GLU A 115 2.87 -22.74 4.81
N GLN A 116 2.10 -21.78 4.29
CA GLN A 116 2.37 -20.35 4.44
C GLN A 116 2.21 -19.88 5.89
N MET A 117 1.29 -20.47 6.66
CA MET A 117 1.19 -20.18 8.09
C MET A 117 2.39 -20.71 8.88
N LYS A 118 2.90 -21.89 8.53
CA LYS A 118 4.03 -22.50 9.22
C LYS A 118 5.31 -21.68 9.00
N SER A 119 5.58 -21.24 7.78
CA SER A 119 6.76 -20.43 7.47
C SER A 119 6.75 -19.05 8.13
N VAL A 120 5.59 -18.38 8.18
CA VAL A 120 5.42 -17.13 8.94
C VAL A 120 5.66 -17.34 10.43
N THR A 121 5.22 -18.47 10.99
CA THR A 121 5.49 -18.81 12.39
C THR A 121 6.99 -19.07 12.63
N GLU A 122 7.67 -19.72 11.70
CA GLU A 122 9.12 -19.96 11.76
C GLU A 122 9.95 -18.68 11.65
N SER A 123 9.54 -17.71 10.82
CA SER A 123 10.25 -16.42 10.69
C SER A 123 10.13 -15.57 11.95
N VAL A 124 8.94 -15.55 12.58
CA VAL A 124 8.72 -14.91 13.89
C VAL A 124 9.64 -15.50 14.96
N LEU A 125 9.75 -16.82 15.03
CA LEU A 125 10.62 -17.51 15.99
C LEU A 125 12.12 -17.24 15.76
N LYS A 126 12.52 -16.89 14.54
CA LYS A 126 13.90 -16.53 14.17
C LYS A 126 14.26 -15.08 14.48
N GLY A 127 13.38 -14.32 15.14
CA GLY A 127 13.66 -12.97 15.61
C GLY A 127 13.28 -11.88 14.63
N ASP A 128 12.15 -12.04 13.93
CA ASP A 128 11.58 -10.96 13.12
C ASP A 128 11.36 -9.71 14.00
N PRO A 129 11.95 -8.56 13.66
CA PRO A 129 11.86 -7.35 14.46
C PRO A 129 10.40 -6.90 14.71
N GLU A 130 9.50 -7.22 13.77
CA GLU A 130 8.10 -6.77 13.81
C GLU A 130 7.09 -7.86 14.21
N ALA A 131 7.58 -8.95 14.81
CA ALA A 131 6.75 -10.11 15.19
C ALA A 131 5.52 -9.76 16.06
N PHE A 132 5.65 -8.80 16.97
CA PHE A 132 4.58 -8.42 17.90
C PHE A 132 3.48 -7.61 17.21
N HIS A 133 3.84 -6.64 16.37
CA HIS A 133 2.87 -5.79 15.69
C HIS A 133 2.11 -6.57 14.61
N LEU A 134 2.79 -7.53 13.95
CA LEU A 134 2.17 -8.48 13.02
C LEU A 134 1.05 -9.31 13.67
N MET A 135 1.30 -9.88 14.86
CA MET A 135 0.31 -10.65 15.59
C MET A 135 -0.90 -9.79 15.99
N PHE A 136 -0.65 -8.54 16.39
CA PHE A 136 -1.71 -7.61 16.76
C PHE A 136 -2.60 -7.24 15.56
N GLN A 137 -2.00 -6.93 14.41
CA GLN A 137 -2.75 -6.62 13.18
C GLN A 137 -3.53 -7.84 12.68
N GLY A 138 -2.94 -9.03 12.70
CA GLY A 138 -3.63 -10.27 12.33
C GLY A 138 -4.89 -10.53 13.18
N ALA A 139 -4.79 -10.31 14.50
CA ALA A 139 -5.94 -10.42 15.40
C ALA A 139 -7.02 -9.36 15.12
N LYS A 140 -6.61 -8.10 14.84
CA LYS A 140 -7.51 -7.00 14.50
C LYS A 140 -8.28 -7.27 13.20
N THR A 141 -7.60 -7.72 12.15
CA THR A 141 -8.22 -8.07 10.87
C THR A 141 -9.23 -9.20 11.03
N LYS A 142 -8.89 -10.26 11.80
CA LYS A 142 -9.84 -11.35 12.11
C LYS A 142 -11.06 -10.86 12.90
N LEU A 143 -10.88 -9.98 13.87
CA LEU A 143 -12.00 -9.38 14.60
C LEU A 143 -12.90 -8.54 13.67
N GLN A 144 -12.32 -7.81 12.72
CA GLN A 144 -13.07 -7.05 11.72
C GLN A 144 -13.84 -7.95 10.74
N GLU A 145 -13.29 -9.11 10.36
CA GLU A 145 -14.01 -10.12 9.55
C GLU A 145 -15.21 -10.74 10.30
N PHE A 146 -15.11 -10.92 11.62
CA PHE A 146 -16.17 -11.50 12.45
C PHE A 146 -17.23 -10.49 12.91
N LEU A 147 -16.96 -9.19 12.80
CA LEU A 147 -17.95 -8.15 13.08
C LEU A 147 -18.91 -8.06 11.88
N PRO A 148 -20.21 -8.35 12.05
CA PRO A 148 -21.18 -8.19 10.98
C PRO A 148 -21.17 -6.74 10.50
N GLY A 149 -21.11 -6.55 9.18
CA GLY A 149 -21.04 -5.25 8.54
C GLY A 149 -21.99 -4.26 9.21
N ARG A 150 -21.44 -3.13 9.67
CA ARG A 150 -22.23 -2.00 10.12
C ARG A 150 -22.90 -1.42 8.87
N SER A 151 -24.13 -1.86 8.63
CA SER A 151 -25.09 -1.20 7.74
C SER A 151 -25.10 0.29 8.06
N ARG A 152 -24.54 1.10 7.15
CA ARG A 152 -25.12 2.30 6.53
C ARG A 152 -24.10 3.03 5.69
#